data_AF-A0A814K5Y5-F1
#
_entry.id   AF-A0A814K5Y5-F1
#
_cell.length_a   1.000
_cell.length_b   1.000
_cell.length_c   1.000
_cell.angle_alpha   90.00
_cell.angle_beta   90.00
_cell.angle_gamma   90.00
#
_symmetry.space_group_name_H-M   'P 1'
#
loop_
_entity.id
_entity.type
_entity.pdbx_description
1 polymer ?
#
loop_
_entity_poly.entity_id
_entity_poly.type
_entity_poly.pdbx_seq_one_letter_code
_entity_poly.pdbx_strand_id
1 'polypeptide(L)'
;MFTLTLHNKYSWEITQVSDVSLKLIREIIQRYRFLKVPKGQPVAEDNVIRLISHGFSLRISLSLTRKSDRKRCGRGGVDNINNNLPVNPLVDLTQKDWWFQHYQGCDKEPPADGDYLELPAGGSFNVEIATNRAFTTFGHDKNFNGYFGGPQQLEYTPWGCVSYPNLHTPNQTAAPGTVFAISYQNSIDKVTPENLVVFTVRYKTPWQRVTSYDVPKDLPPCPPGGCTCAWGWVPMGCGQPNMYMQGHKCIVTGSTSTKKLAVAKPPVYCEHDRSKCVKGAKQMVYYYQKDGNNVFNVPVMPTYNEVMGFPEGAQNDIFEDSDLTSNIG
;
A
#
# COMPACT_ATOMS: atom_id res chain seq x y z
N MET A 1 30.11 -0.97 -21.06
CA MET A 1 29.64 0.20 -21.82
C MET A 1 28.89 -0.35 -23.03
N PHE A 2 27.62 0.01 -23.24
CA PHE A 2 26.81 -0.55 -24.32
C PHE A 2 26.85 0.38 -25.54
N THR A 3 27.00 -0.19 -26.74
CA THR A 3 26.79 0.54 -28.00
C THR A 3 25.43 0.13 -28.55
N LEU A 4 24.51 1.10 -28.67
CA LEU A 4 23.18 0.90 -29.23
C LEU A 4 23.15 1.48 -30.64
N THR A 5 22.87 0.64 -31.63
CA THR A 5 22.71 1.08 -33.03
C THR A 5 21.23 1.04 -33.40
N LEU A 6 20.71 2.18 -33.88
CA LEU A 6 19.31 2.32 -34.31
C LEU A 6 19.19 1.94 -35.79
N HIS A 7 18.36 0.94 -36.10
CA HIS A 7 18.14 0.51 -37.49
C HIS A 7 16.87 1.11 -38.11
N ASN A 8 15.83 1.40 -37.32
CA ASN A 8 14.63 2.18 -37.71
C ASN A 8 13.84 2.60 -36.46
N LYS A 9 12.72 3.35 -36.63
CA LYS A 9 11.98 4.07 -35.58
C LYS A 9 11.49 3.21 -34.39
N TYR A 10 11.57 1.87 -34.48
CA TYR A 10 11.09 0.96 -33.44
C TYR A 10 12.01 -0.25 -33.15
N SER A 11 13.25 -0.29 -33.64
CA SER A 11 14.16 -1.40 -33.34
C SER A 11 15.58 -0.95 -32.98
N TRP A 12 16.11 -1.59 -31.93
CA TRP A 12 17.48 -1.42 -31.42
C TRP A 12 18.17 -2.78 -31.37
N GLU A 13 19.43 -2.83 -31.78
CA GLU A 13 20.27 -4.02 -31.68
C GLU A 13 21.50 -3.71 -30.80
N ILE A 14 21.81 -4.59 -29.85
CA ILE A 14 22.98 -4.48 -28.96
C ILE A 14 24.04 -5.43 -29.50
N THR A 15 25.15 -4.88 -29.98
CA THR A 15 26.15 -5.66 -30.73
C THR A 15 27.37 -6.08 -29.90
N GLN A 16 27.58 -5.57 -28.67
CA GLN A 16 28.66 -6.05 -27.78
C GLN A 16 28.34 -5.90 -26.28
N VAL A 17 28.65 -6.96 -25.51
CA VAL A 17 28.60 -6.98 -24.04
C VAL A 17 30.01 -7.27 -23.51
N SER A 18 30.55 -6.40 -22.65
CA SER A 18 31.87 -6.57 -22.04
C SER A 18 31.86 -7.61 -20.91
N ASP A 19 32.97 -8.34 -20.70
CA ASP A 19 33.14 -9.40 -19.68
C ASP A 19 32.76 -8.99 -18.24
N VAL A 20 32.89 -7.71 -17.91
CA VAL A 20 32.50 -7.15 -16.59
C VAL A 20 30.99 -7.30 -16.34
N SER A 21 30.17 -7.19 -17.38
CA SER A 21 28.70 -7.31 -17.30
C SER A 21 28.25 -8.75 -17.09
N LEU A 22 28.97 -9.73 -17.65
CA LEU A 22 28.69 -11.16 -17.45
C LEU A 22 29.00 -11.60 -16.01
N LYS A 23 30.03 -11.02 -15.38
CA LYS A 23 30.37 -11.30 -13.98
C LYS A 23 29.28 -10.81 -13.03
N LEU A 24 28.73 -9.61 -13.27
CA LEU A 24 27.63 -9.06 -12.48
C LEU A 24 26.33 -9.89 -12.62
N ILE A 25 26.02 -10.36 -13.84
CA ILE A 25 24.87 -11.23 -14.09
C ILE A 25 25.03 -12.57 -13.35
N ARG A 26 26.23 -13.16 -13.33
CA ARG A 26 26.52 -14.39 -12.58
C ARG A 26 26.40 -14.21 -11.07
N GLU A 27 26.81 -13.07 -10.52
CA GLU A 27 26.64 -12.75 -9.09
C GLU A 27 25.17 -12.56 -8.69
N ILE A 28 24.37 -11.96 -9.57
CA ILE A 28 22.91 -11.83 -9.38
C ILE A 28 22.27 -13.23 -9.38
N ILE A 29 22.57 -14.08 -10.36
CA ILE A 29 22.04 -15.45 -10.43
C ILE A 29 22.43 -16.29 -9.20
N GLN A 30 23.65 -16.11 -8.68
CA GLN A 30 24.09 -16.81 -7.47
C GLN A 30 23.42 -16.30 -6.18
N ARG A 31 23.09 -15.01 -6.08
CA ARG A 31 22.38 -14.42 -4.92
C ARG A 31 20.91 -14.81 -4.86
N TYR A 32 20.25 -15.02 -6.00
CA TYR A 32 18.84 -15.41 -6.08
C TYR A 32 18.68 -16.93 -6.31
N ARG A 33 18.89 -17.76 -5.26
CA ARG A 33 18.64 -19.22 -5.28
C ARG A 33 17.14 -19.61 -5.32
N PHE A 34 16.35 -19.00 -6.20
CA PHE A 34 14.93 -19.36 -6.39
C PHE A 34 14.58 -19.81 -7.82
N LEU A 35 15.54 -19.85 -8.73
CA LEU A 35 15.31 -20.32 -10.10
C LEU A 35 15.91 -21.72 -10.27
N LYS A 36 15.06 -22.75 -10.19
CA LYS A 36 15.41 -24.08 -10.73
C LYS A 36 15.44 -23.97 -12.26
N VAL A 37 16.63 -23.76 -12.82
CA VAL A 37 16.86 -23.92 -14.27
C VAL A 37 17.10 -25.42 -14.52
N PRO A 38 16.33 -26.09 -15.41
CA PRO A 38 16.63 -27.46 -15.81
C PRO A 38 18.03 -27.55 -16.43
N LYS A 39 18.82 -28.56 -16.04
CA LYS A 39 20.16 -28.78 -16.63
C LYS A 39 20.02 -29.04 -18.15
N GLY A 40 20.72 -28.24 -18.95
CA GLY A 40 20.97 -28.55 -20.36
C GLY A 40 20.33 -27.65 -21.41
N GLN A 41 19.66 -26.54 -21.05
CA GLN A 41 19.21 -25.55 -22.04
C GLN A 41 20.00 -24.24 -21.93
N PRO A 42 20.44 -23.65 -23.07
CA PRO A 42 21.08 -22.34 -23.06
C PRO A 42 20.07 -21.29 -22.57
N VAL A 43 20.45 -20.54 -21.54
CA VAL A 43 19.68 -19.39 -21.07
C VAL A 43 19.78 -18.33 -22.15
N ALA A 44 18.74 -18.22 -22.99
CA ALA A 44 18.68 -17.17 -24.00
C ALA A 44 18.84 -15.80 -23.31
N GLU A 45 19.87 -15.06 -23.69
CA GLU A 45 20.22 -13.74 -23.13
C GLU A 45 19.04 -12.76 -23.20
N ASP A 46 18.12 -12.96 -24.16
CA ASP A 46 16.85 -12.24 -24.29
C ASP A 46 15.94 -12.32 -23.06
N ASN A 47 15.98 -13.43 -22.30
CA ASN A 47 15.15 -13.59 -21.11
C ASN A 47 15.69 -12.79 -19.92
N VAL A 48 17.02 -12.62 -19.83
CA VAL A 48 17.66 -11.81 -18.78
C VAL A 48 17.51 -10.32 -19.06
N ILE A 49 17.54 -9.91 -20.34
CA ILE A 49 17.28 -8.53 -20.73
C ILE A 49 15.80 -8.17 -20.60
N ARG A 50 14.86 -9.11 -20.85
CA ARG A 50 13.43 -8.92 -20.52
C ARG A 50 13.19 -8.78 -19.02
N LEU A 51 13.96 -9.46 -18.17
CA LEU A 51 13.93 -9.34 -16.72
C LEU A 51 14.36 -7.94 -16.23
N ILE A 52 15.30 -7.28 -16.91
CA ILE A 52 15.77 -5.93 -16.56
C ILE A 52 14.84 -4.84 -17.13
N SER A 53 14.24 -5.06 -18.32
CA SER A 53 13.32 -4.09 -18.93
C SER A 53 11.89 -4.12 -18.37
N HIS A 54 11.50 -5.20 -17.67
CA HIS A 54 10.24 -5.26 -16.91
C HIS A 54 10.36 -4.79 -15.46
N GLY A 55 11.48 -4.18 -15.08
CA GLY A 55 11.63 -3.39 -13.85
C GLY A 55 10.81 -2.09 -13.86
N PHE A 56 9.64 -2.07 -14.51
CA PHE A 56 8.71 -0.98 -14.39
C PHE A 56 8.17 -1.00 -12.96
N SER A 57 8.52 0.04 -12.21
CA SER A 57 7.94 0.35 -10.90
C SER A 57 6.42 0.24 -11.00
N LEU A 58 5.86 -0.75 -10.30
CA LEU A 58 4.45 -1.11 -10.28
C LEU A 58 3.65 -0.05 -9.52
N ARG A 59 2.52 0.39 -10.09
CA ARG A 59 1.82 1.62 -9.71
C ARG A 59 0.41 1.33 -9.20
N ILE A 60 0.13 1.70 -7.96
CA ILE A 60 -1.18 1.52 -7.29
C ILE A 60 -1.58 2.79 -6.56
N SER A 61 -2.65 3.44 -7.03
CA SER A 61 -3.24 4.66 -6.45
C SER A 61 -4.29 4.28 -5.42
N LEU A 62 -4.37 5.09 -4.40
CA LEU A 62 -5.62 5.26 -3.70
C LEU A 62 -6.13 6.66 -4.02
N SER A 63 -7.42 6.82 -4.28
CA SER A 63 -8.05 8.14 -4.27
C SER A 63 -9.26 8.05 -3.38
N LEU A 64 -9.14 8.54 -2.16
CA LEU A 64 -10.23 8.46 -1.22
C LEU A 64 -11.22 9.57 -1.48
N THR A 65 -12.43 9.13 -1.77
CA THR A 65 -13.74 9.72 -1.46
C THR A 65 -13.73 11.04 -0.69
N ARG A 66 -13.34 12.13 -1.35
CA ARG A 66 -13.96 13.48 -1.44
C ARG A 66 -12.93 14.47 -1.99
N LYS A 67 -13.33 15.74 -2.15
CA LYS A 67 -12.52 16.88 -2.65
C LYS A 67 -11.08 16.98 -2.11
N SER A 68 -10.81 16.36 -0.96
CA SER A 68 -9.53 16.29 -0.25
C SER A 68 -8.33 15.80 -1.09
N ASP A 69 -8.54 15.02 -2.16
CA ASP A 69 -7.43 14.50 -2.98
C ASP A 69 -7.14 15.33 -4.25
N ARG A 70 -7.80 16.50 -4.41
CA ARG A 70 -7.68 17.31 -5.64
C ARG A 70 -6.27 17.87 -5.87
N LYS A 71 -5.58 18.30 -4.82
CA LYS A 71 -4.26 18.96 -4.94
C LYS A 71 -3.10 18.14 -4.39
N ARG A 72 -3.39 16.91 -3.95
CA ARG A 72 -2.46 16.15 -3.13
C ARG A 72 -1.37 15.51 -3.98
N CYS A 73 -0.12 15.64 -3.54
CA CYS A 73 1.08 15.11 -4.17
C CYS A 73 1.37 15.72 -5.55
N GLY A 74 2.38 16.58 -5.67
CA GLY A 74 2.81 17.13 -6.96
C GLY A 74 3.30 18.58 -6.90
N ARG A 75 3.63 19.14 -8.08
CA ARG A 75 4.27 20.46 -8.24
C ARG A 75 3.36 21.63 -7.81
N GLY A 76 3.36 21.99 -6.53
CA GLY A 76 2.89 23.28 -6.01
C GLY A 76 1.38 23.51 -6.05
N GLY A 77 0.60 22.56 -5.50
CA GLY A 77 -0.83 22.73 -5.26
C GLY A 77 -1.75 22.78 -6.49
N VAL A 78 -1.26 22.36 -7.66
CA VAL A 78 -2.06 22.26 -8.89
C VAL A 78 -2.95 21.01 -8.85
N ASP A 79 -4.24 21.19 -9.16
CA ASP A 79 -5.17 20.06 -9.28
C ASP A 79 -4.87 19.23 -10.53
N ASN A 80 -4.32 18.03 -10.35
CA ASN A 80 -4.02 17.10 -11.42
C ASN A 80 -5.03 15.94 -11.45
N ILE A 81 -6.02 16.03 -12.33
CA ILE A 81 -7.05 14.99 -12.50
C ILE A 81 -6.52 13.69 -13.11
N ASN A 82 -5.27 13.67 -13.58
CA ASN A 82 -4.55 12.49 -14.08
C ASN A 82 -3.30 12.24 -13.21
N ASN A 83 -3.44 12.39 -11.89
CA ASN A 83 -2.34 12.22 -10.96
C ASN A 83 -2.03 10.74 -10.74
N ASN A 84 -0.79 10.36 -11.04
CA ASN A 84 -0.21 9.06 -10.71
C ASN A 84 1.01 9.18 -9.81
N LEU A 85 1.22 10.32 -9.12
CA LEU A 85 2.30 10.45 -8.16
C LEU A 85 2.04 9.63 -6.87
N PRO A 86 0.87 9.75 -6.19
CA PRO A 86 0.58 9.06 -4.91
C PRO A 86 0.64 7.53 -4.98
N VAL A 87 0.76 7.01 -6.21
CA VAL A 87 0.57 5.62 -6.58
C VAL A 87 1.89 4.86 -6.59
N ASN A 88 3.01 5.57 -6.45
CA ASN A 88 4.32 4.98 -6.53
C ASN A 88 4.65 4.26 -5.22
N PRO A 89 5.22 3.05 -5.28
CA PRO A 89 5.54 2.26 -4.10
C PRO A 89 6.61 2.96 -3.26
N LEU A 90 6.54 2.75 -1.95
CA LEU A 90 7.57 3.18 -1.00
C LEU A 90 8.51 2.01 -0.77
N VAL A 91 9.79 2.18 -1.12
CA VAL A 91 10.80 1.13 -1.05
C VAL A 91 12.17 1.75 -0.85
N ASP A 92 12.94 1.20 0.11
CA ASP A 92 14.32 1.63 0.39
C ASP A 92 14.46 3.14 0.65
N LEU A 93 13.47 3.73 1.30
CA LEU A 93 13.44 5.14 1.69
C LEU A 93 13.77 5.29 3.18
N THR A 94 14.29 6.47 3.57
CA THR A 94 14.37 6.83 5.00
C THR A 94 12.96 7.09 5.54
N GLN A 95 12.75 6.98 6.86
CA GLN A 95 11.49 7.30 7.52
C GLN A 95 11.03 8.70 7.20
N LYS A 96 11.95 9.65 7.21
CA LYS A 96 11.63 11.02 6.80
C LYS A 96 11.03 11.10 5.40
N ASP A 97 11.44 10.22 4.49
CA ASP A 97 11.03 10.22 3.08
C ASP A 97 9.76 9.41 2.82
N TRP A 98 9.59 8.24 3.45
CA TRP A 98 8.40 7.42 3.24
C TRP A 98 7.22 7.84 4.11
N TRP A 99 7.45 8.46 5.27
CA TRP A 99 6.38 8.88 6.18
C TRP A 99 5.42 9.83 5.46
N PHE A 100 4.15 9.42 5.33
CA PHE A 100 3.12 10.16 4.60
C PHE A 100 3.53 10.55 3.15
N GLN A 101 4.40 9.75 2.52
CA GLN A 101 4.97 9.99 1.19
C GLN A 101 5.68 11.36 1.05
N HIS A 102 6.45 11.78 2.06
CA HIS A 102 7.19 13.05 2.04
C HIS A 102 8.09 13.21 0.80
N TYR A 103 8.75 12.14 0.36
CA TYR A 103 9.58 12.13 -0.86
C TYR A 103 8.81 12.57 -2.10
N GLN A 104 7.51 12.30 -2.14
CA GLN A 104 6.60 12.67 -3.22
C GLN A 104 5.92 14.03 -2.96
N GLY A 105 6.19 14.67 -1.81
CA GLY A 105 5.63 15.96 -1.40
C GLY A 105 4.16 15.90 -0.99
N CYS A 106 3.62 14.71 -0.70
CA CYS A 106 2.20 14.52 -0.40
C CYS A 106 1.75 15.13 0.93
N ASP A 107 2.65 15.18 1.90
CA ASP A 107 2.44 15.75 3.23
C ASP A 107 2.43 17.30 3.23
N LYS A 108 2.98 17.92 2.18
CA LYS A 108 3.05 19.39 2.01
C LYS A 108 1.81 19.99 1.36
N GLU A 109 0.91 19.16 0.84
CA GLU A 109 -0.29 19.56 0.12
C GLU A 109 -1.54 19.04 0.87
N PRO A 110 -1.88 19.61 2.04
CA PRO A 110 -3.06 19.19 2.78
C PRO A 110 -4.34 19.46 1.97
N PRO A 111 -5.43 18.71 2.22
CA PRO A 111 -6.72 19.02 1.63
C PRO A 111 -7.20 20.42 2.05
N ALA A 112 -8.20 20.96 1.33
CA ALA A 112 -8.82 22.21 1.71
C ALA A 112 -9.52 22.10 3.07
N ASP A 113 -9.59 23.21 3.81
CA ASP A 113 -10.28 23.25 5.10
C ASP A 113 -11.73 22.78 4.96
N GLY A 114 -12.15 21.91 5.86
CA GLY A 114 -13.49 21.31 5.83
C GLY A 114 -13.62 20.05 4.98
N ASP A 115 -12.62 19.71 4.16
CA ASP A 115 -12.62 18.46 3.38
C ASP A 115 -12.03 17.30 4.21
N TYR A 116 -12.92 16.53 4.82
CA TYR A 116 -12.59 15.35 5.61
C TYR A 116 -13.09 14.05 4.97
N LEU A 117 -12.35 12.96 5.18
CA LEU A 117 -12.88 11.61 5.13
C LEU A 117 -13.77 11.38 6.36
N GLU A 118 -15.07 11.21 6.14
CA GLU A 118 -16.05 10.97 7.21
C GLU A 118 -16.03 9.49 7.64
N LEU A 119 -15.85 9.25 8.93
CA LEU A 119 -15.83 7.94 9.57
C LEU A 119 -17.09 7.79 10.44
N PRO A 120 -18.18 7.22 9.94
CA PRO A 120 -19.40 7.05 10.73
C PRO A 120 -19.20 5.98 11.79
N ALA A 121 -19.16 6.35 13.07
CA ALA A 121 -18.90 5.42 14.16
C ALA A 121 -19.95 4.28 14.19
N GLY A 122 -19.48 3.04 14.10
CA GLY A 122 -20.33 1.84 14.07
C GLY A 122 -20.99 1.58 12.71
N GLY A 123 -20.72 2.42 11.71
CA GLY A 123 -21.11 2.21 10.31
C GLY A 123 -19.91 1.83 9.45
N SER A 124 -20.02 2.12 8.16
CA SER A 124 -18.97 1.88 7.17
C SER A 124 -18.83 3.06 6.23
N PHE A 125 -17.66 3.23 5.64
CA PHE A 125 -17.40 4.23 4.60
C PHE A 125 -16.84 3.57 3.35
N ASN A 126 -17.25 4.08 2.20
CA ASN A 126 -16.71 3.64 0.91
C ASN A 126 -15.48 4.45 0.56
N VAL A 127 -14.58 3.82 -0.19
CA VAL A 127 -13.37 4.42 -0.75
C VAL A 127 -13.16 3.99 -2.19
N GLU A 128 -12.40 4.78 -2.96
CA GLU A 128 -11.96 4.39 -4.29
C GLU A 128 -10.45 4.09 -4.30
N ILE A 129 -10.09 2.95 -4.85
CA ILE A 129 -8.71 2.48 -5.00
C ILE A 129 -8.48 2.20 -6.48
N ALA A 130 -7.50 2.84 -7.11
CA ALA A 130 -7.33 2.83 -8.57
C ALA A 130 -5.85 2.78 -8.98
N THR A 131 -5.45 2.68 -10.24
CA THR A 131 -4.02 2.84 -10.62
C THR A 131 -3.63 4.30 -10.87
N ASN A 132 -4.63 5.17 -11.03
CA ASN A 132 -4.48 6.60 -11.30
C ASN A 132 -5.76 7.32 -10.84
N ARG A 133 -5.62 8.56 -10.37
CA ARG A 133 -6.78 9.40 -10.05
C ARG A 133 -7.77 9.55 -11.21
N ALA A 134 -7.30 9.52 -12.46
CA ALA A 134 -8.12 9.59 -13.66
C ALA A 134 -9.30 8.62 -13.67
N PHE A 135 -9.14 7.47 -13.00
CA PHE A 135 -10.11 6.37 -12.97
C PHE A 135 -11.03 6.39 -11.74
N THR A 136 -11.09 7.52 -11.04
CA THR A 136 -11.93 7.70 -9.85
C THR A 136 -12.98 8.76 -10.13
N THR A 137 -13.92 8.97 -9.19
CA THR A 137 -14.88 10.07 -9.30
C THR A 137 -14.24 11.46 -9.33
N PHE A 138 -12.94 11.58 -8.99
CA PHE A 138 -12.16 12.82 -9.05
C PHE A 138 -11.33 12.99 -10.33
N GLY A 139 -11.41 12.04 -11.25
CA GLY A 139 -10.73 12.03 -12.55
C GLY A 139 -11.63 12.49 -13.71
N HIS A 140 -11.10 12.41 -14.92
CA HIS A 140 -11.82 12.71 -16.16
C HIS A 140 -12.50 11.47 -16.76
N ASP A 141 -11.99 10.27 -16.49
CA ASP A 141 -12.47 9.05 -17.12
C ASP A 141 -13.32 8.21 -16.15
N LYS A 142 -14.61 8.52 -16.15
CA LYS A 142 -15.60 7.87 -15.27
C LYS A 142 -15.97 6.46 -15.72
N ASN A 143 -15.49 5.99 -16.87
CA ASN A 143 -15.88 4.71 -17.46
C ASN A 143 -15.02 3.53 -16.98
N PHE A 144 -13.94 3.80 -16.24
CA PHE A 144 -13.10 2.76 -15.63
C PHE A 144 -13.72 2.26 -14.31
N ASN A 145 -14.77 1.45 -14.43
CA ASN A 145 -15.48 0.84 -13.30
C ASN A 145 -15.08 -0.63 -13.02
N GLY A 146 -14.07 -1.16 -13.71
CA GLY A 146 -13.59 -2.53 -13.54
C GLY A 146 -12.68 -2.72 -12.31
N TYR A 147 -11.88 -3.78 -12.35
CA TYR A 147 -10.93 -4.10 -11.28
C TYR A 147 -9.99 -2.92 -11.05
N PHE A 148 -9.96 -2.38 -9.84
CA PHE A 148 -8.99 -1.35 -9.47
C PHE A 148 -8.95 -0.11 -10.38
N GLY A 149 -10.11 0.33 -10.87
CA GLY A 149 -10.20 1.43 -11.83
C GLY A 149 -9.53 1.10 -13.17
N GLY A 150 -9.42 -0.18 -13.50
CA GLY A 150 -8.93 -0.72 -14.76
C GLY A 150 -10.06 -1.33 -15.59
N PRO A 151 -9.72 -2.02 -16.70
CA PRO A 151 -10.69 -2.77 -17.50
C PRO A 151 -11.36 -3.90 -16.69
N GLN A 152 -12.48 -4.42 -17.19
CA GLN A 152 -13.14 -5.60 -16.62
C GLN A 152 -12.43 -6.91 -16.95
N GLN A 153 -11.44 -6.88 -17.85
CA GLN A 153 -10.63 -8.05 -18.20
C GLN A 153 -9.28 -7.96 -17.51
N LEU A 154 -8.86 -9.08 -16.88
CA LEU A 154 -7.54 -9.21 -16.28
C LEU A 154 -6.57 -9.84 -17.27
N GLU A 155 -5.38 -9.28 -17.36
CA GLU A 155 -4.23 -9.92 -18.01
C GLU A 155 -3.30 -10.52 -16.96
N TYR A 156 -2.60 -11.58 -17.35
CA TYR A 156 -1.71 -12.31 -16.46
C TYR A 156 -0.31 -12.42 -17.04
N THR A 157 0.69 -12.30 -16.17
CA THR A 157 2.06 -12.72 -16.45
C THR A 157 2.13 -14.23 -16.68
N PRO A 158 3.18 -14.75 -17.35
CA PRO A 158 3.40 -16.20 -17.50
C PRO A 158 3.47 -16.98 -16.18
N TRP A 159 3.75 -16.31 -15.07
CA TRP A 159 3.86 -16.89 -13.73
C TRP A 159 2.56 -16.75 -12.90
N GLY A 160 1.47 -16.32 -13.52
CA GLY A 160 0.13 -16.30 -12.91
C GLY A 160 -0.22 -15.06 -12.11
N CYS A 161 0.65 -14.04 -12.05
CA CYS A 161 0.32 -12.74 -11.44
C CYS A 161 -0.52 -11.89 -12.39
N VAL A 162 -1.51 -11.15 -11.86
CA VAL A 162 -2.24 -10.15 -12.64
C VAL A 162 -1.29 -9.02 -13.07
N SER A 163 -1.14 -8.81 -14.38
CA SER A 163 -0.29 -7.78 -14.97
C SER A 163 -1.02 -6.50 -15.35
N TYR A 164 -2.31 -6.60 -15.73
CA TYR A 164 -3.11 -5.44 -16.13
C TYR A 164 -4.57 -5.55 -15.66
N PRO A 165 -5.07 -4.56 -14.89
CA PRO A 165 -4.26 -3.60 -14.12
C PRO A 165 -3.37 -4.36 -13.13
N ASN A 166 -2.20 -3.83 -12.78
CA ASN A 166 -1.32 -4.56 -11.87
C ASN A 166 -1.86 -4.51 -10.43
N LEU A 167 -2.19 -5.67 -9.86
CA LEU A 167 -2.79 -5.81 -8.53
C LEU A 167 -1.84 -6.44 -7.50
N HIS A 168 -0.61 -6.79 -7.91
CA HIS A 168 0.34 -7.53 -7.07
C HIS A 168 -0.27 -8.76 -6.40
N THR A 169 -1.12 -9.48 -7.12
CA THR A 169 -1.71 -10.73 -6.67
C THR A 169 -2.02 -11.62 -7.87
N PRO A 170 -2.01 -12.96 -7.72
CA PRO A 170 -2.52 -13.86 -8.76
C PRO A 170 -4.05 -13.87 -8.85
N ASN A 171 -4.79 -13.53 -7.79
CA ASN A 171 -6.26 -13.50 -7.78
C ASN A 171 -6.80 -12.80 -6.51
N GLN A 172 -8.12 -12.61 -6.43
CA GLN A 172 -8.75 -11.93 -5.29
C GLN A 172 -8.47 -12.61 -3.95
N THR A 173 -8.52 -13.95 -3.91
CA THR A 173 -8.34 -14.71 -2.67
C THR A 173 -6.93 -14.57 -2.11
N ALA A 174 -5.94 -14.36 -2.98
CA ALA A 174 -4.56 -14.11 -2.60
C ALA A 174 -4.22 -12.63 -2.33
N ALA A 175 -5.18 -11.71 -2.52
CA ALA A 175 -4.92 -10.29 -2.25
C ALA A 175 -4.73 -10.05 -0.73
N PRO A 176 -3.65 -9.37 -0.33
CA PRO A 176 -3.11 -9.44 1.03
C PRO A 176 -3.89 -8.64 2.09
N GLY A 177 -4.82 -7.79 1.68
CA GLY A 177 -5.59 -6.92 2.54
C GLY A 177 -4.98 -5.53 2.71
N THR A 178 -5.83 -4.56 3.07
CA THR A 178 -5.51 -3.14 3.22
C THR A 178 -6.13 -2.60 4.50
N VAL A 179 -5.64 -1.46 5.01
CA VAL A 179 -6.10 -0.89 6.28
C VAL A 179 -6.36 0.59 6.22
N PHE A 180 -7.09 1.07 7.23
CA PHE A 180 -6.98 2.44 7.69
C PHE A 180 -6.51 2.52 9.13
N ALA A 181 -5.66 3.51 9.37
CA ALA A 181 -5.24 3.94 10.69
C ALA A 181 -5.67 5.38 10.96
N ILE A 182 -5.81 5.72 12.23
CA ILE A 182 -6.23 7.04 12.71
C ILE A 182 -5.31 7.51 13.84
N SER A 183 -4.98 8.80 13.81
CA SER A 183 -4.33 9.54 14.88
C SER A 183 -5.17 10.76 15.22
N TYR A 184 -5.41 10.97 16.51
CA TYR A 184 -6.16 12.13 17.03
C TYR A 184 -5.30 13.42 17.05
N GLN A 185 -4.26 13.45 16.22
CA GLN A 185 -3.50 14.65 15.93
C GLN A 185 -4.04 15.30 14.65
N ASN A 186 -4.38 16.58 14.75
CA ASN A 186 -4.72 17.36 13.57
C ASN A 186 -3.49 17.47 12.65
N SER A 187 -2.32 17.82 13.18
CA SER A 187 -1.14 18.09 12.35
C SER A 187 -0.27 16.83 12.13
N ILE A 188 0.18 16.60 10.89
CA ILE A 188 0.93 15.40 10.48
C ILE A 188 2.29 15.31 11.20
N ASP A 189 2.92 16.43 11.53
CA ASP A 189 4.20 16.49 12.28
C ASP A 189 4.11 15.91 13.70
N LYS A 190 2.88 15.82 14.26
CA LYS A 190 2.63 15.20 15.56
C LYS A 190 2.21 13.74 15.47
N VAL A 191 2.00 13.23 14.26
CA VAL A 191 1.61 11.84 14.03
C VAL A 191 2.87 10.97 14.12
N THR A 192 2.83 9.97 14.98
CA THR A 192 3.91 9.00 15.18
C THR A 192 3.36 7.59 14.94
N PRO A 193 4.24 6.58 14.72
CA PRO A 193 3.83 5.18 14.70
C PRO A 193 2.92 4.79 15.87
N GLU A 194 3.24 5.23 17.07
CA GLU A 194 2.58 4.86 18.33
C GLU A 194 1.19 5.48 18.48
N ASN A 195 0.91 6.59 17.80
CA ASN A 195 -0.40 7.26 17.86
C ASN A 195 -1.24 7.10 16.59
N LEU A 196 -0.71 6.42 15.56
CA LEU A 196 -1.41 6.08 14.32
C LEU A 196 -1.92 4.63 14.39
N VAL A 197 -3.11 4.47 14.94
CA VAL A 197 -3.69 3.17 15.31
C VAL A 197 -4.54 2.63 14.16
N VAL A 198 -4.26 1.40 13.72
CA VAL A 198 -5.11 0.69 12.74
C VAL A 198 -6.49 0.46 13.36
N PHE A 199 -7.54 1.05 12.77
CA PHE A 199 -8.92 0.94 13.27
C PHE A 199 -9.82 0.08 12.39
N THR A 200 -9.39 -0.24 11.17
CA THR A 200 -10.14 -1.12 10.27
C THR A 200 -9.24 -1.79 9.26
N VAL A 201 -9.60 -3.01 8.92
CA VAL A 201 -8.89 -3.88 7.98
C VAL A 201 -9.90 -4.39 6.96
N ARG A 202 -9.47 -4.49 5.71
CA ARG A 202 -10.24 -5.14 4.65
C ARG A 202 -9.37 -6.19 3.99
N TYR A 203 -9.84 -7.43 3.95
CA TYR A 203 -9.17 -8.57 3.34
C TYR A 203 -9.44 -8.57 1.84
N LYS A 204 -8.61 -9.31 1.11
CA LYS A 204 -8.80 -9.55 -0.32
C LYS A 204 -8.84 -8.24 -1.12
N THR A 205 -8.09 -7.25 -0.63
CA THR A 205 -7.85 -5.95 -1.25
C THR A 205 -6.35 -5.75 -1.42
N PRO A 206 -5.93 -4.86 -2.34
CA PRO A 206 -6.72 -4.24 -3.40
C PRO A 206 -7.33 -5.25 -4.39
N TRP A 207 -8.55 -4.98 -4.88
CA TRP A 207 -9.17 -5.79 -5.94
C TRP A 207 -10.21 -4.99 -6.75
N GLN A 208 -11.29 -4.57 -6.09
CA GLN A 208 -12.31 -3.71 -6.69
C GLN A 208 -11.93 -2.23 -6.53
N ARG A 209 -12.39 -1.39 -7.46
CA ARG A 209 -12.21 0.07 -7.33
C ARG A 209 -12.87 0.59 -6.08
N VAL A 210 -14.16 0.31 -5.91
CA VAL A 210 -14.92 0.76 -4.74
C VAL A 210 -14.86 -0.31 -3.67
N THR A 211 -14.42 0.06 -2.48
CA THR A 211 -14.29 -0.83 -1.33
C THR A 211 -14.90 -0.17 -0.10
N SER A 212 -15.57 -0.95 0.75
CA SER A 212 -16.13 -0.48 2.03
C SER A 212 -15.25 -0.92 3.19
N TYR A 213 -15.14 -0.06 4.21
CA TYR A 213 -14.41 -0.31 5.46
C TYR A 213 -15.31 0.01 6.65
N ASP A 214 -15.30 -0.87 7.65
CA ASP A 214 -16.12 -0.74 8.85
C ASP A 214 -15.42 0.11 9.91
N VAL A 215 -16.18 0.90 10.66
CA VAL A 215 -15.65 1.82 11.67
C VAL A 215 -16.04 1.33 13.06
N PRO A 216 -15.09 1.19 14.02
CA PRO A 216 -15.42 0.85 15.39
C PRO A 216 -16.44 1.83 15.97
N LYS A 217 -17.47 1.28 16.62
CA LYS A 217 -18.57 2.08 17.21
C LYS A 217 -18.08 3.06 18.27
N ASP A 218 -17.01 2.70 18.97
CA ASP A 218 -16.50 3.47 20.10
C ASP A 218 -15.39 4.45 19.72
N LEU A 219 -15.07 4.66 18.43
CA LEU A 219 -14.16 5.74 18.05
C LEU A 219 -14.69 7.08 18.60
N PRO A 220 -13.94 7.82 19.42
CA PRO A 220 -14.39 9.12 19.92
C PRO A 220 -14.39 10.20 18.82
N PRO A 221 -15.07 11.33 19.03
CA PRO A 221 -14.99 12.49 18.14
C PRO A 221 -13.54 13.00 18.00
N CYS A 222 -13.18 13.44 16.78
CA CYS A 222 -11.90 14.10 16.53
C CYS A 222 -11.83 15.48 17.22
N PRO A 223 -10.62 15.97 17.56
CA PRO A 223 -10.46 17.34 18.06
C PRO A 223 -10.84 18.39 16.99
N PRO A 224 -10.97 19.68 17.37
CA PRO A 224 -11.16 20.77 16.41
C PRO A 224 -10.10 20.74 15.29
N GLY A 225 -10.56 20.81 14.05
CA GLY A 225 -9.71 20.68 12.85
C GLY A 225 -9.47 19.24 12.38
N GLY A 226 -10.12 18.26 13.01
CA GLY A 226 -10.12 16.87 12.58
C GLY A 226 -8.91 16.06 13.03
N CYS A 227 -8.91 14.80 12.61
CA CYS A 227 -7.84 13.83 12.83
C CYS A 227 -6.99 13.65 11.56
N THR A 228 -5.86 12.97 11.72
CA THR A 228 -5.08 12.44 10.60
C THR A 228 -5.32 10.94 10.47
N CYS A 229 -5.71 10.48 9.29
CA CYS A 229 -5.82 9.08 8.95
C CYS A 229 -4.76 8.69 7.92
N ALA A 230 -4.50 7.39 7.80
CA ALA A 230 -3.66 6.85 6.75
C ALA A 230 -4.25 5.54 6.23
N TRP A 231 -4.27 5.37 4.91
CA TRP A 231 -4.46 4.08 4.29
C TRP A 231 -3.11 3.37 4.13
N GLY A 232 -3.10 2.05 4.30
CA GLY A 232 -1.90 1.24 4.21
C GLY A 232 -2.10 -0.04 3.41
N TRP A 233 -1.04 -0.44 2.71
CA TRP A 233 -0.98 -1.71 1.99
C TRP A 233 0.44 -2.25 1.87
N VAL A 234 0.59 -3.57 2.01
CA VAL A 234 1.84 -4.31 1.72
C VAL A 234 1.50 -5.41 0.71
N PRO A 235 2.00 -5.34 -0.54
CA PRO A 235 1.76 -6.39 -1.54
C PRO A 235 2.40 -7.73 -1.13
N MET A 236 1.85 -8.83 -1.66
CA MET A 236 2.37 -10.18 -1.40
C MET A 236 2.40 -11.01 -2.69
N GLY A 237 3.50 -11.73 -2.89
CA GLY A 237 3.61 -12.80 -3.90
C GLY A 237 3.88 -12.33 -5.34
N CYS A 238 3.49 -11.11 -5.72
CA CYS A 238 3.70 -10.59 -7.07
C CYS A 238 4.38 -9.21 -7.07
N GLY A 239 5.54 -9.12 -7.74
CA GLY A 239 6.33 -7.90 -7.83
C GLY A 239 7.39 -7.76 -6.73
N GLN A 240 8.05 -6.62 -6.70
CA GLN A 240 9.09 -6.30 -5.71
C GLN A 240 8.45 -6.05 -4.34
N PRO A 241 9.06 -6.54 -3.23
CA PRO A 241 8.67 -6.13 -1.88
C PRO A 241 8.70 -4.60 -1.72
N ASN A 242 7.63 -4.04 -1.17
CA ASN A 242 7.46 -2.61 -0.92
C ASN A 242 6.29 -2.39 0.05
N MET A 243 5.94 -1.14 0.31
CA MET A 243 4.68 -0.78 0.96
C MET A 243 4.06 0.45 0.31
N TYR A 244 2.78 0.68 0.59
CA TYR A 244 2.05 1.88 0.22
C TYR A 244 1.42 2.48 1.47
N MET A 245 1.48 3.80 1.56
CA MET A 245 0.89 4.58 2.64
C MET A 245 0.31 5.86 2.04
N GLN A 246 -0.92 6.23 2.37
CA GLN A 246 -1.49 7.49 1.92
C GLN A 246 -2.20 8.18 3.07
N GLY A 247 -1.78 9.40 3.42
CA GLY A 247 -2.42 10.18 4.48
C GLY A 247 -3.76 10.74 4.06
N HIS A 248 -4.61 11.11 5.02
CA HIS A 248 -5.92 11.75 4.86
C HIS A 248 -6.24 12.63 6.06
N LYS A 249 -6.96 13.74 5.86
CA LYS A 249 -7.70 14.38 6.95
C LYS A 249 -9.00 13.64 7.12
N CYS A 250 -9.37 13.32 8.35
CA CYS A 250 -10.57 12.55 8.64
C CYS A 250 -11.31 13.10 9.85
N ILE A 251 -12.59 12.76 9.96
CA ILE A 251 -13.44 13.13 11.10
C ILE A 251 -14.36 11.96 11.47
N VAL A 252 -14.48 11.68 12.76
CA VAL A 252 -15.44 10.70 13.27
C VAL A 252 -16.81 11.37 13.40
N THR A 253 -17.84 10.78 12.80
CA THR A 253 -19.22 11.27 12.82
C THR A 253 -20.13 10.32 13.58
N GLY A 254 -21.22 10.84 14.16
CA GLY A 254 -22.21 10.02 14.87
C GLY A 254 -21.73 9.39 16.19
N SER A 255 -20.57 9.78 16.70
CA SER A 255 -20.03 9.24 17.96
C SER A 255 -20.33 10.15 19.15
N THR A 256 -20.66 9.52 20.28
CA THR A 256 -20.69 10.13 21.62
C THR A 256 -19.68 9.48 22.57
N SER A 257 -18.80 8.61 22.03
CA SER A 257 -17.81 7.89 22.82
C SER A 257 -16.78 8.85 23.42
N THR A 258 -16.38 8.56 24.66
CA THR A 258 -15.30 9.25 25.37
C THR A 258 -14.05 8.37 25.53
N LYS A 259 -14.06 7.16 24.95
CA LYS A 259 -12.92 6.24 25.01
C LYS A 259 -11.69 6.86 24.36
N LYS A 260 -10.52 6.44 24.82
CA LYS A 260 -9.24 6.82 24.23
C LYS A 260 -8.63 5.63 23.53
N LEU A 261 -7.98 5.89 22.40
CA LEU A 261 -7.18 4.86 21.75
C LEU A 261 -5.95 4.54 22.61
N ALA A 262 -5.65 3.24 22.73
CA ALA A 262 -4.42 2.78 23.34
C ALA A 262 -3.22 3.10 22.44
N VAL A 263 -2.03 3.13 23.05
CA VAL A 263 -0.77 3.27 22.33
C VAL A 263 -0.57 2.06 21.39
N ALA A 264 -0.41 2.34 20.10
CA ALA A 264 -0.24 1.32 19.08
C ALA A 264 1.11 0.61 19.19
N LYS A 265 1.07 -0.72 19.13
CA LYS A 265 2.29 -1.58 19.13
C LYS A 265 2.54 -2.17 17.73
N PRO A 266 3.80 -2.39 17.32
CA PRO A 266 4.11 -3.08 16.07
C PRO A 266 3.42 -4.44 16.00
N PRO A 267 2.78 -4.81 14.87
CA PRO A 267 2.22 -6.15 14.71
C PRO A 267 3.35 -7.19 14.60
N VAL A 268 3.03 -8.44 14.93
CA VAL A 268 3.98 -9.56 14.85
C VAL A 268 3.39 -10.67 14.01
N TYR A 269 4.25 -11.41 13.31
CA TYR A 269 3.83 -12.64 12.65
C TYR A 269 3.39 -13.67 13.69
N CYS A 270 2.17 -14.17 13.57
CA CYS A 270 1.54 -15.05 14.55
C CYS A 270 0.60 -16.09 13.92
N GLU A 271 0.78 -16.41 12.63
CA GLU A 271 -0.06 -17.37 11.89
C GLU A 271 -0.15 -18.73 12.60
N HIS A 272 0.99 -19.28 13.02
CA HIS A 272 1.07 -20.62 13.63
C HIS A 272 0.78 -20.64 15.14
N ASP A 273 0.68 -19.47 15.77
CA ASP A 273 0.39 -19.35 17.20
C ASP A 273 -0.31 -18.02 17.47
N ARG A 274 -1.65 -18.06 17.38
CA ARG A 274 -2.50 -16.88 17.53
C ARG A 274 -2.40 -16.26 18.93
N SER A 275 -1.98 -17.04 19.94
CA SER A 275 -1.76 -16.52 21.29
C SER A 275 -0.61 -15.51 21.37
N LYS A 276 0.30 -15.54 20.39
CA LYS A 276 1.41 -14.57 20.25
C LYS A 276 1.04 -13.31 19.49
N CYS A 277 -0.14 -13.23 18.89
CA CYS A 277 -0.56 -12.02 18.19
C CYS A 277 -0.63 -10.82 19.14
N VAL A 278 -0.26 -9.64 18.63
CA VAL A 278 -0.46 -8.39 19.36
C VAL A 278 -1.96 -8.09 19.46
N LYS A 279 -2.46 -8.11 20.69
CA LYS A 279 -3.83 -7.72 21.02
C LYS A 279 -3.95 -6.20 21.15
N GLY A 280 -5.14 -5.69 20.88
CA GLY A 280 -5.46 -4.27 20.95
C GLY A 280 -4.85 -3.42 19.84
N ALA A 281 -4.57 -2.16 20.17
CA ALA A 281 -4.09 -1.15 19.23
C ALA A 281 -2.78 -1.59 18.55
N LYS A 282 -2.85 -1.73 17.23
CA LYS A 282 -1.72 -2.09 16.38
C LYS A 282 -1.30 -0.92 15.50
N GLN A 283 0.00 -0.80 15.28
CA GLN A 283 0.56 0.10 14.29
C GLN A 283 0.24 -0.41 12.88
N MET A 284 0.37 0.47 11.88
CA MET A 284 0.49 0.02 10.50
C MET A 284 1.78 -0.81 10.33
N VAL A 285 1.86 -1.60 9.26
CA VAL A 285 3.10 -2.28 8.91
C VAL A 285 4.02 -1.32 8.17
N TYR A 286 5.22 -1.11 8.70
CA TYR A 286 6.31 -0.39 8.05
C TYR A 286 7.39 -1.40 7.67
N TYR A 287 7.57 -1.61 6.37
CA TYR A 287 8.35 -2.73 5.85
C TYR A 287 9.12 -2.36 4.57
N TYR A 288 10.28 -3.00 4.41
CA TYR A 288 11.16 -2.87 3.24
C TYR A 288 11.66 -1.45 2.94
N GLN A 289 11.92 -0.70 4.01
CA GLN A 289 12.50 0.65 3.98
C GLN A 289 13.95 0.66 4.43
N LYS A 290 14.67 1.75 4.16
CA LYS A 290 16.04 1.93 4.61
C LYS A 290 16.14 2.06 6.13
N ASP A 291 15.18 2.76 6.73
CA ASP A 291 15.00 2.85 8.19
C ASP A 291 13.51 3.07 8.55
N GLY A 292 13.19 3.00 9.86
CA GLY A 292 11.82 3.17 10.36
C GLY A 292 10.90 1.95 10.20
N ASN A 293 11.42 0.80 9.79
CA ASN A 293 10.65 -0.45 9.76
C ASN A 293 10.23 -0.86 11.19
N ASN A 294 9.07 -1.49 11.33
CA ASN A 294 8.60 -2.03 12.61
C ASN A 294 8.35 -3.55 12.58
N VAL A 295 8.50 -4.18 11.42
CA VAL A 295 8.43 -5.64 11.24
C VAL A 295 9.72 -6.14 10.61
N PHE A 296 10.31 -7.17 11.20
CA PHE A 296 11.61 -7.73 10.82
C PHE A 296 11.58 -9.26 10.80
N ASN A 297 12.39 -9.87 9.94
CA ASN A 297 12.67 -11.31 9.93
C ASN A 297 11.43 -12.22 9.92
N VAL A 298 10.39 -11.82 9.19
CA VAL A 298 9.16 -12.61 9.04
C VAL A 298 9.28 -13.63 7.90
N PRO A 299 8.67 -14.82 8.01
CA PRO A 299 8.79 -15.89 7.01
C PRO A 299 8.02 -15.58 5.71
N VAL A 300 7.05 -14.66 5.79
CA VAL A 300 6.21 -14.21 4.69
C VAL A 300 6.11 -12.68 4.73
N MET A 301 5.66 -12.06 3.64
CA MET A 301 5.42 -10.61 3.61
C MET A 301 4.43 -10.23 4.73
N PRO A 302 4.70 -9.18 5.52
CA PRO A 302 3.85 -8.80 6.64
C PRO A 302 2.63 -8.02 6.15
N THR A 303 1.57 -8.75 5.83
CA THR A 303 0.36 -8.21 5.23
C THR A 303 -0.73 -7.86 6.24
N TYR A 304 -1.77 -7.16 5.82
CA TYR A 304 -2.90 -6.79 6.67
C TYR A 304 -3.98 -7.86 6.70
N ASN A 305 -3.66 -8.99 7.31
CA ASN A 305 -4.59 -10.09 7.51
C ASN A 305 -4.25 -10.89 8.77
N GLU A 306 -4.87 -12.06 8.90
CA GLU A 306 -4.70 -12.92 10.06
C GLU A 306 -3.25 -13.30 10.33
N VAL A 307 -2.37 -13.43 9.34
CA VAL A 307 -0.97 -13.86 9.59
C VAL A 307 -0.22 -12.90 10.51
N MET A 308 -0.63 -11.62 10.54
CA MET A 308 -0.09 -10.56 11.39
C MET A 308 -1.02 -10.17 12.56
N GLY A 309 -2.08 -10.94 12.80
CA GLY A 309 -3.03 -10.70 13.88
C GLY A 309 -4.01 -9.56 13.64
N PHE A 310 -4.26 -9.21 12.37
CA PHE A 310 -5.29 -8.23 11.98
C PHE A 310 -6.60 -8.95 11.61
N PRO A 311 -7.64 -8.97 12.47
CA PRO A 311 -8.95 -9.47 12.08
C PRO A 311 -9.59 -8.59 10.99
N GLU A 312 -10.46 -9.18 10.18
CA GLU A 312 -11.24 -8.47 9.16
C GLU A 312 -12.23 -7.48 9.79
N GLY A 313 -12.40 -6.31 9.18
CA GLY A 313 -13.37 -5.29 9.57
C GLY A 313 -12.86 -4.33 10.65
N ALA A 314 -13.80 -3.80 11.45
CA ALA A 314 -13.53 -2.83 12.50
C ALA A 314 -12.70 -3.44 13.65
N GLN A 315 -11.65 -2.75 14.07
CA GLN A 315 -10.79 -3.15 15.19
C GLN A 315 -11.38 -2.60 16.50
N ASN A 316 -12.15 -3.41 17.22
CA ASN A 316 -12.92 -2.96 18.39
C ASN A 316 -12.15 -3.03 19.73
N ASP A 317 -10.94 -3.59 19.75
CA ASP A 317 -10.12 -3.79 20.95
C ASP A 317 -9.00 -2.74 21.12
N ILE A 318 -9.06 -1.66 20.34
CA ILE A 318 -7.98 -0.66 20.22
C ILE A 318 -7.98 0.42 21.31
N PHE A 319 -8.87 0.32 22.30
CA PHE A 319 -9.06 1.35 23.34
C PHE A 319 -8.32 1.02 24.64
N GLU A 320 -7.94 2.05 25.41
CA GLU A 320 -7.19 1.91 26.68
C GLU A 320 -7.90 1.01 27.71
N ASP A 321 -9.23 0.99 27.71
CA ASP A 321 -10.09 0.23 28.61
C ASP A 321 -10.56 -1.12 28.04
N SER A 322 -10.02 -1.53 26.89
CA SER A 322 -10.41 -2.79 26.24
C SER A 322 -9.97 -3.99 27.08
N ASP A 323 -10.90 -4.91 27.34
CA ASP A 323 -10.54 -6.20 27.91
C ASP A 323 -9.87 -7.09 26.86
N LEU A 324 -8.55 -7.15 26.92
CA LEU A 324 -7.72 -7.94 26.00
C LEU A 324 -7.79 -9.46 26.27
N THR A 325 -8.56 -9.91 27.26
CA THR A 325 -8.64 -11.33 27.62
C THR A 325 -9.71 -12.11 26.82
N SER A 326 -10.68 -11.44 26.18
CA SER A 326 -11.88 -12.08 25.62
C SER A 326 -11.89 -12.35 24.11
N ASN A 327 -10.94 -11.83 23.33
CA ASN A 327 -10.90 -12.03 21.86
C ASN A 327 -10.18 -13.33 21.45
N ILE A 328 -10.72 -14.47 21.90
CA ILE A 328 -10.42 -15.80 21.35
C ILE A 328 -11.74 -16.30 20.75
N GLY A 329 -12.06 -15.84 19.54
CA GLY A 329 -13.23 -16.24 18.78
C GLY A 329 -12.88 -16.29 17.30
#